data_AF-A0AA35SVU8-F1
#
_entry.id   AF-A0AA35SVU8-F1
#
_cell.length_a   1.000
_cell.length_b   1.000
_cell.length_c   1.000
_cell.angle_alpha   90.00
_cell.angle_beta   90.00
_cell.angle_gamma   90.00
#
_symmetry.space_group_name_H-M   'P 1'
#
loop_
_entity.id
_entity.type
_entity.pdbx_description
1 polymer ?
#
loop_
_entity_poly.entity_id
_entity_poly.type
_entity_poly.pdbx_seq_one_letter_code
_entity_poly.pdbx_strand_id
1 'polypeptide(L)'
;MKVGGVGDLVCTHLSSQLAPPPLYVGPPVVVPFLYSSYAEQHSNELMTLFDVIKKSGMQTPILLGDFNHGPARTDGVVAEFPFYYGLMNARGFVTPYVLTDGRCTFCIDNPLTGGLFPDTIIDHIYITTDTTKRVICARRFFDVVSPPIGTPLSDHYGVKVRLYNIRNEECSALQQCRYNCASQIKDLSPFEPNFNEVCFS
;
A
#
# COMPACT_ATOMS: atom_id res chain seq x y z
N MET A 1 6.44 4.47 13.61
CA MET A 1 7.21 3.41 14.31
C MET A 1 8.52 3.19 13.59
N LYS A 2 9.66 3.01 14.26
CA LYS A 2 10.93 2.70 13.57
C LYS A 2 11.14 1.20 13.43
N VAL A 3 11.49 0.75 12.22
CA VAL A 3 11.96 -0.62 11.97
C VAL A 3 13.45 -0.58 11.64
N GLY A 4 14.27 -1.18 12.51
CA GLY A 4 15.73 -1.12 12.43
C GLY A 4 16.29 -1.59 11.10
N GLY A 5 17.03 -0.69 10.42
CA GLY A 5 17.65 -0.94 9.11
C GLY A 5 16.69 -0.94 7.92
N VAL A 6 15.45 -0.48 8.11
CA VAL A 6 14.41 -0.41 7.07
C VAL A 6 13.92 1.02 6.88
N GLY A 7 13.33 1.62 7.92
CA GLY A 7 12.77 2.96 7.83
C GLY A 7 11.76 3.30 8.93
N ASP A 8 11.10 4.44 8.76
CA ASP A 8 10.06 4.98 9.64
C ASP A 8 8.69 4.62 9.07
N LEU A 9 7.97 3.72 9.75
CA LEU A 9 6.61 3.33 9.39
C LEU A 9 5.60 4.42 9.78
N VAL A 10 4.74 4.78 8.82
CA VAL A 10 3.58 5.64 8.97
C VAL A 10 2.36 4.90 8.46
N CYS A 11 1.38 4.68 9.33
CA CYS A 11 0.11 4.07 8.95
C CYS A 11 -0.92 5.16 8.65
N THR A 12 -1.73 4.97 7.61
CA THR A 12 -2.81 5.91 7.26
C THR A 12 -4.06 5.19 6.78
N HIS A 13 -5.17 5.89 6.81
CA HIS A 13 -6.39 5.55 6.08
C HIS A 13 -6.92 6.86 5.49
N LEU A 14 -7.07 6.96 4.17
CA LEU A 14 -7.58 8.16 3.51
C LEU A 14 -9.03 7.95 3.07
N SER A 15 -9.73 9.03 2.78
CA SER A 15 -11.13 8.99 2.36
C SER A 15 -11.33 8.33 1.00
N SER A 16 -12.38 7.51 0.90
CA SER A 16 -12.79 6.80 -0.32
C SER A 16 -13.87 7.55 -1.11
N GLN A 17 -14.05 7.15 -2.37
CA GLN A 17 -15.17 7.58 -3.18
C GLN A 17 -16.42 6.72 -2.88
N LEU A 18 -17.12 7.02 -1.79
CA LEU A 18 -18.27 6.21 -1.33
C LEU A 18 -19.52 6.31 -2.21
N ALA A 19 -19.61 7.32 -3.08
CA ALA A 19 -20.74 7.52 -3.98
C ALA A 19 -20.27 8.18 -5.27
N PRO A 20 -20.92 7.99 -6.43
CA PRO A 20 -20.54 8.68 -7.65
C PRO A 20 -20.69 10.21 -7.49
N PRO A 21 -19.77 11.03 -8.03
CA PRO A 21 -19.96 12.46 -8.10
C PRO A 21 -21.29 12.82 -8.78
N PRO A 22 -21.99 13.88 -8.34
CA PRO A 22 -21.56 14.86 -7.36
C PRO A 22 -21.96 14.52 -5.91
N LEU A 23 -22.45 13.29 -5.63
CA LEU A 23 -22.94 12.95 -4.30
C LEU A 23 -21.77 12.88 -3.30
N TYR A 24 -21.79 13.78 -2.32
CA TYR A 24 -20.90 13.76 -1.18
C TYR A 24 -21.74 13.60 0.09
N VAL A 25 -21.69 12.39 0.66
CA VAL A 25 -22.31 12.11 1.96
C VAL A 25 -21.21 12.32 3.00
N GLY A 26 -21.10 13.56 3.48
CA GLY A 26 -20.22 13.87 4.61
C GLY A 26 -20.57 13.02 5.84
N PRO A 27 -19.66 12.90 6.82
CA PRO A 27 -19.90 12.11 8.02
C PRO A 27 -21.19 12.57 8.72
N PRO A 28 -22.02 11.64 9.25
CA PRO A 28 -23.34 11.94 9.82
C PRO A 28 -23.29 12.74 11.14
N VAL A 29 -22.12 13.25 11.55
CA VAL A 29 -21.89 13.85 12.86
C VAL A 29 -21.36 15.29 12.73
N VAL A 30 -22.29 16.24 12.72
CA VAL A 30 -22.20 17.59 13.33
C VAL A 30 -20.96 18.46 13.03
N VAL A 31 -20.48 18.47 11.79
CA VAL A 31 -19.68 19.58 11.27
C VAL A 31 -20.29 20.05 9.96
N PRO A 32 -20.47 21.37 9.71
CA PRO A 32 -20.80 21.84 8.38
C PRO A 32 -19.80 21.24 7.40
N PHE A 33 -20.28 20.80 6.23
CA PHE A 33 -19.48 20.14 5.20
C PHE A 33 -18.15 20.87 4.98
N LEU A 34 -17.09 20.39 5.62
CA LEU A 34 -15.76 21.03 5.58
C LEU A 34 -15.15 20.94 4.17
N TYR A 35 -15.64 19.99 3.40
CA TYR A 35 -15.26 19.72 2.02
C TYR A 35 -16.51 19.64 1.15
N SER A 36 -16.35 19.94 -0.13
CA SER A 36 -17.37 19.89 -1.17
C SER A 36 -17.43 18.54 -1.90
N SER A 37 -16.43 17.68 -1.71
CA SER A 37 -16.34 16.35 -2.34
C SER A 37 -15.41 15.41 -1.59
N TYR A 38 -15.55 14.09 -1.83
CA TYR A 38 -14.60 13.09 -1.34
C TYR A 38 -13.17 13.34 -1.85
N ALA A 39 -13.03 13.80 -3.10
CA ALA A 39 -11.74 14.15 -3.67
C ALA A 39 -11.07 15.31 -2.91
N GLU A 40 -11.82 16.35 -2.54
CA GLU A 40 -11.29 17.46 -1.75
C GLU A 40 -10.86 17.01 -0.35
N GLN A 41 -11.67 16.20 0.32
CA GLN A 41 -11.31 15.61 1.61
C GLN A 41 -10.03 14.77 1.50
N HIS A 42 -9.98 13.82 0.55
CA HIS A 42 -8.83 12.97 0.30
C HIS A 42 -7.57 13.80 0.00
N SER A 43 -7.69 14.85 -0.80
CA SER A 43 -6.61 15.79 -1.09
C SER A 43 -6.06 16.42 0.19
N ASN A 44 -6.94 16.92 1.05
CA ASN A 44 -6.52 17.56 2.30
C ASN A 44 -5.84 16.57 3.27
N GLU A 45 -6.38 15.37 3.38
CA GLU A 45 -5.80 14.29 4.21
C GLU A 45 -4.41 13.88 3.69
N LEU A 46 -4.26 13.70 2.37
CA LEU A 46 -2.98 13.35 1.76
C LEU A 46 -1.94 14.47 1.92
N MET A 47 -2.34 15.72 1.76
CA MET A 47 -1.45 16.86 1.98
C MET A 47 -1.04 16.98 3.45
N THR A 48 -1.97 16.71 4.37
CA THR A 48 -1.68 16.65 5.81
C THR A 48 -0.69 15.54 6.13
N LEU A 49 -0.83 14.36 5.53
CA LEU A 49 0.13 13.26 5.66
C LEU A 49 1.55 13.68 5.21
N PHE A 50 1.67 14.33 4.05
CA PHE A 50 2.98 14.84 3.59
C PHE A 50 3.58 15.87 4.55
N ASP A 51 2.75 16.76 5.10
CA ASP A 51 3.20 17.74 6.08
C ASP A 51 3.69 17.09 7.39
N VAL A 52 3.00 16.04 7.87
CA VAL A 52 3.43 15.28 9.05
C VAL A 52 4.78 14.61 8.79
N ILE A 53 4.94 13.93 7.64
CA ILE A 53 6.21 13.30 7.26
C ILE A 53 7.33 14.35 7.23
N LYS A 54 7.10 15.48 6.56
CA LYS A 54 8.08 16.56 6.46
C LYS A 54 8.46 17.14 7.83
N LYS A 55 7.48 17.45 8.69
CA LYS A 55 7.70 18.04 10.02
C LYS A 55 8.38 17.07 10.99
N SER A 56 8.14 15.78 10.84
CA SER A 56 8.72 14.75 11.70
C SER A 56 10.22 14.50 11.47
N GLY A 57 10.78 14.97 10.34
CA GLY A 57 12.19 14.76 10.00
C GLY A 57 12.54 13.30 9.68
N MET A 58 11.55 12.47 9.32
CA MET A 58 11.76 11.09 8.88
C MET A 58 12.69 11.04 7.66
N GLN A 59 13.74 10.23 7.74
CA GLN A 59 14.71 10.11 6.64
C GLN A 59 14.31 9.06 5.61
N THR A 60 13.60 8.01 6.04
CA THR A 60 13.17 6.92 5.15
C THR A 60 11.73 6.54 5.51
N PRO A 61 10.75 7.40 5.22
CA PRO A 61 9.35 7.11 5.50
C PRO A 61 8.87 5.95 4.62
N ILE A 62 8.15 5.02 5.26
CA ILE A 62 7.42 3.92 4.62
C ILE A 62 5.96 4.12 5.01
N LEU A 63 5.14 4.40 4.02
CA LEU A 63 3.74 4.71 4.23
C LEU A 63 2.94 3.45 3.91
N LEU A 64 2.13 2.99 4.83
CA LEU A 64 1.29 1.82 4.63
C LEU A 64 -0.13 2.13 5.05
N GLY A 65 -1.12 1.66 4.31
CA GLY A 65 -2.49 2.07 4.56
C GLY A 65 -3.45 1.70 3.47
N ASP A 66 -4.73 1.87 3.80
CA ASP A 66 -5.78 2.03 2.81
C ASP A 66 -5.73 3.50 2.35
N PHE A 67 -5.11 3.71 1.21
CA PHE A 67 -5.01 5.03 0.64
C PHE A 67 -6.27 5.42 -0.11
N ASN A 68 -7.20 4.51 -0.38
CA ASN A 68 -8.36 4.76 -1.23
C ASN A 68 -8.01 5.45 -2.55
N HIS A 69 -6.83 5.15 -3.09
CA HIS A 69 -6.43 5.54 -4.44
C HIS A 69 -5.60 4.46 -5.09
N GLY A 70 -5.64 4.40 -6.41
CA GLY A 70 -4.96 3.37 -7.18
C GLY A 70 -5.01 3.61 -8.68
N PRO A 71 -4.12 2.95 -9.43
CA PRO A 71 -4.14 2.99 -10.88
C PRO A 71 -5.19 2.03 -11.44
N ALA A 72 -5.67 2.32 -12.65
CA ALA A 72 -6.36 1.32 -13.46
C ALA A 72 -5.34 0.35 -14.07
N ARG A 73 -5.79 -0.85 -14.42
CA ARG A 73 -4.98 -1.86 -15.11
C ARG A 73 -5.76 -2.55 -16.21
N THR A 74 -5.03 -3.23 -17.10
CA THR A 74 -5.60 -3.93 -18.26
C THR A 74 -6.34 -5.23 -17.89
N ASP A 75 -6.18 -5.73 -16.67
CA ASP A 75 -6.81 -6.96 -16.15
C ASP A 75 -8.16 -6.71 -15.45
N GLY A 76 -8.75 -5.51 -15.59
CA GLY A 76 -10.08 -5.18 -15.09
C GLY A 76 -10.09 -4.39 -13.78
N VAL A 77 -8.92 -4.19 -13.14
CA VAL A 77 -8.81 -3.29 -11.98
C VAL A 77 -9.12 -1.84 -12.41
N VAL A 78 -10.08 -1.23 -11.73
CA VAL A 78 -10.52 0.15 -11.96
C VAL A 78 -9.71 1.11 -11.08
N ALA A 79 -9.43 2.30 -11.61
CA ALA A 79 -8.76 3.35 -10.85
C ALA A 79 -9.72 3.95 -9.81
N GLU A 80 -9.22 4.18 -8.60
CA GLU A 80 -9.82 5.10 -7.64
C GLU A 80 -8.86 6.27 -7.48
N PHE A 81 -9.37 7.50 -7.58
CA PHE A 81 -8.55 8.69 -7.29
C PHE A 81 -7.14 8.70 -7.96
N PRO A 82 -7.02 8.38 -9.28
CA PRO A 82 -5.73 8.12 -9.94
C PRO A 82 -4.78 9.33 -9.94
N PHE A 83 -5.32 10.54 -9.85
CA PHE A 83 -4.52 11.75 -9.67
C PHE A 83 -3.64 11.68 -8.42
N TYR A 84 -4.19 11.22 -7.29
CA TYR A 84 -3.47 11.15 -6.01
C TYR A 84 -2.46 10.00 -5.98
N TYR A 85 -2.76 8.88 -6.65
CA TYR A 85 -1.75 7.85 -6.94
C TYR A 85 -0.58 8.42 -7.77
N GLY A 86 -0.87 9.22 -8.79
CA GLY A 86 0.15 9.94 -9.56
C GLY A 86 0.95 10.94 -8.71
N LEU A 87 0.30 11.63 -7.79
CA LEU A 87 0.93 12.59 -6.88
C LEU A 87 1.93 11.91 -5.92
N MET A 88 1.61 10.72 -5.41
CA MET A 88 2.56 9.91 -4.63
C MET A 88 3.85 9.65 -5.42
N ASN A 89 3.72 9.17 -6.66
CA ASN A 89 4.86 8.92 -7.55
C ASN A 89 5.67 10.20 -7.83
N ALA A 90 4.99 11.32 -8.09
CA ALA A 90 5.63 12.62 -8.30
C ALA A 90 6.39 13.14 -7.06
N ARG A 91 6.00 12.70 -5.87
CA ARG A 91 6.68 13.00 -4.59
C ARG A 91 7.78 11.98 -4.23
N GLY A 92 8.10 11.06 -5.14
CA GLY A 92 9.15 10.06 -4.93
C GLY A 92 8.73 8.87 -4.08
N PHE A 93 7.42 8.68 -3.87
CA PHE A 93 6.87 7.49 -3.23
C PHE A 93 6.35 6.53 -4.31
N VAL A 94 6.76 5.27 -4.23
CA VAL A 94 6.36 4.22 -5.16
C VAL A 94 5.88 3.00 -4.40
N THR A 95 4.94 2.27 -4.97
CA THR A 95 4.44 1.01 -4.42
C THR A 95 4.97 -0.17 -5.26
N PRO A 96 5.78 -1.09 -4.69
CA PRO A 96 6.26 -2.25 -5.43
C PRO A 96 5.13 -3.25 -5.73
N TYR A 97 4.01 -3.18 -5.00
CA TYR A 97 2.91 -4.13 -5.11
C TYR A 97 2.24 -4.12 -6.49
N VAL A 98 1.93 -2.94 -7.03
CA VAL A 98 1.25 -2.78 -8.33
C VAL A 98 2.04 -3.41 -9.47
N LEU A 99 3.37 -3.36 -9.41
CA LEU A 99 4.26 -3.87 -10.46
C LEU A 99 4.54 -5.37 -10.37
N THR A 100 4.29 -6.00 -9.23
CA THR A 100 4.75 -7.36 -8.95
C THR A 100 3.60 -8.36 -8.84
N ASP A 101 2.62 -8.07 -8.01
CA ASP A 101 1.43 -8.89 -7.83
C ASP A 101 0.25 -8.21 -8.54
N GLY A 102 -0.08 -6.99 -8.12
CA GLY A 102 -1.04 -6.14 -8.82
C GLY A 102 -2.47 -6.68 -8.89
N ARG A 103 -2.80 -7.75 -8.15
CA ARG A 103 -4.20 -8.14 -7.91
C ARG A 103 -4.90 -7.07 -7.07
N CYS A 104 -6.22 -6.96 -7.18
CA CYS A 104 -7.03 -6.08 -6.33
C CYS A 104 -6.75 -6.32 -4.84
N THR A 105 -6.86 -5.27 -4.05
CA THR A 105 -6.81 -5.35 -2.57
C THR A 105 -8.22 -5.20 -2.01
N PHE A 106 -9.07 -4.42 -2.67
CA PHE A 106 -10.51 -4.44 -2.47
C PHE A 106 -11.17 -5.04 -3.71
N CYS A 107 -11.72 -6.25 -3.57
CA CYS A 107 -12.12 -7.08 -4.70
C CYS A 107 -13.62 -7.34 -4.75
N ILE A 108 -14.18 -7.37 -5.95
CA ILE A 108 -15.58 -7.69 -6.19
C ILE A 108 -15.93 -9.13 -5.78
N ASP A 109 -14.93 -10.03 -5.85
CA ASP A 109 -15.09 -11.44 -5.50
C ASP A 109 -14.98 -11.71 -3.99
N ASN A 110 -14.58 -10.72 -3.19
CA ASN A 110 -14.57 -10.84 -1.74
C ASN A 110 -16.02 -10.73 -1.23
N PRO A 111 -16.60 -11.78 -0.61
CA PRO A 111 -17.99 -11.79 -0.19
C PRO A 111 -18.33 -10.68 0.83
N LEU A 112 -17.34 -10.09 1.51
CA LEU A 112 -17.55 -9.01 2.47
C LEU A 112 -17.75 -7.64 1.80
N THR A 113 -17.38 -7.46 0.52
CA THR A 113 -17.61 -6.21 -0.24
C THR A 113 -19.04 -6.13 -0.79
N GLY A 114 -19.81 -7.22 -0.70
CA GLY A 114 -21.16 -7.31 -1.24
C GLY A 114 -21.25 -7.33 -2.76
N GLY A 115 -20.12 -7.39 -3.48
CA GLY A 115 -20.06 -7.43 -4.95
C GLY A 115 -20.57 -6.16 -5.64
N LEU A 116 -20.64 -5.03 -4.92
CA LEU A 116 -21.19 -3.77 -5.42
C LEU A 116 -20.14 -2.85 -6.05
N PHE A 117 -18.87 -3.08 -5.74
CA PHE A 117 -17.76 -2.23 -6.16
C PHE A 117 -16.84 -3.02 -7.11
N PRO A 118 -16.25 -2.36 -8.11
CA PRO A 118 -15.29 -3.00 -8.99
C PRO A 118 -14.00 -3.34 -8.22
N ASP A 119 -13.18 -4.20 -8.81
CA ASP A 119 -11.83 -4.48 -8.34
C ASP A 119 -10.97 -3.22 -8.32
N THR A 120 -10.42 -2.87 -7.16
CA THR A 120 -9.49 -1.73 -7.00
C THR A 120 -8.23 -2.14 -6.23
N ILE A 121 -7.15 -1.39 -6.44
CA ILE A 121 -5.90 -1.53 -5.68
C ILE A 121 -5.71 -0.24 -4.89
N ILE A 122 -6.22 -0.23 -3.66
CA ILE A 122 -6.28 0.95 -2.80
C ILE A 122 -5.43 0.81 -1.54
N ASP A 123 -5.03 -0.41 -1.21
CA ASP A 123 -4.12 -0.70 -0.10
C ASP A 123 -2.69 -0.73 -0.63
N HIS A 124 -1.84 0.12 -0.07
CA HIS A 124 -0.46 0.27 -0.54
C HIS A 124 0.54 0.25 0.60
N ILE A 125 1.74 -0.23 0.27
CA ILE A 125 2.96 0.06 1.03
C ILE A 125 3.84 0.90 0.11
N TYR A 126 3.81 2.22 0.29
CA TYR A 126 4.67 3.17 -0.39
C TYR A 126 6.03 3.26 0.30
N ILE A 127 7.07 3.19 -0.53
CA ILE A 127 8.46 3.38 -0.14
C ILE A 127 9.06 4.50 -1.00
N THR A 128 10.14 5.12 -0.53
CA THR A 128 10.86 6.10 -1.35
C THR A 128 11.54 5.41 -2.54
N THR A 129 11.67 6.11 -3.67
CA THR A 129 12.34 5.59 -4.88
C THR A 129 13.73 5.03 -4.58
N ASP A 130 14.49 5.65 -3.68
CA ASP A 130 15.82 5.18 -3.28
C ASP A 130 15.78 3.84 -2.51
N THR A 131 14.67 3.57 -1.82
CA THR A 131 14.45 2.34 -1.05
C THR A 131 14.05 1.17 -1.94
N THR A 132 13.63 1.40 -3.19
CA THR A 132 13.19 0.34 -4.13
C THR A 132 14.24 -0.74 -4.37
N LYS A 133 15.53 -0.38 -4.33
CA LYS A 133 16.65 -1.31 -4.47
C LYS A 133 16.70 -2.36 -3.36
N ARG A 134 16.01 -2.11 -2.24
CA ARG A 134 15.92 -3.01 -1.09
C ARG A 134 14.74 -3.97 -1.18
N VAL A 135 13.84 -3.79 -2.15
CA VAL A 135 12.64 -4.64 -2.29
C VAL A 135 13.03 -6.00 -2.85
N ILE A 136 12.64 -7.04 -2.13
CA ILE A 136 12.81 -8.44 -2.54
C ILE A 136 11.53 -8.92 -3.20
N CYS A 137 10.40 -8.67 -2.54
CA CYS A 137 9.08 -9.04 -3.03
C CYS A 137 8.00 -8.14 -2.48
N ALA A 138 6.93 -8.00 -3.24
CA ALA A 138 5.65 -7.46 -2.78
C ALA A 138 4.53 -8.38 -3.25
N ARG A 139 3.56 -8.67 -2.38
CA ARG A 139 2.46 -9.59 -2.69
C ARG A 139 1.25 -9.36 -1.81
N ARG A 140 0.11 -9.89 -2.25
CA ARG A 140 -1.12 -9.94 -1.47
C ARG A 140 -0.98 -11.02 -0.40
N PHE A 141 -1.59 -10.82 0.76
CA PHE A 141 -1.69 -11.81 1.82
C PHE A 141 -3.06 -11.73 2.51
N PHE A 142 -3.35 -12.72 3.35
CA PHE A 142 -4.71 -13.00 3.85
C PHE A 142 -5.74 -13.32 2.76
N ASP A 143 -5.29 -13.92 1.67
CA ASP A 143 -6.13 -14.58 0.66
C ASP A 143 -6.90 -15.80 1.22
N VAL A 144 -6.60 -16.23 2.44
CA VAL A 144 -7.15 -17.45 3.04
C VAL A 144 -8.38 -17.12 3.89
N VAL A 145 -9.43 -17.88 3.63
CA VAL A 145 -10.67 -17.89 4.38
C VAL A 145 -10.44 -18.41 5.81
N SER A 146 -10.93 -17.72 6.83
CA SER A 146 -10.76 -18.12 8.24
C SER A 146 -11.70 -19.27 8.61
N PRO A 147 -11.19 -20.46 8.99
CA PRO A 147 -12.02 -21.50 9.59
C PRO A 147 -12.42 -21.10 11.02
N PRO A 148 -13.64 -21.42 11.50
CA PRO A 148 -14.71 -22.20 10.87
C PRO A 148 -15.70 -21.37 10.04
N ILE A 149 -15.51 -20.04 9.97
CA ILE A 149 -16.52 -19.10 9.48
C ILE A 149 -16.67 -19.19 7.95
N GLY A 150 -15.64 -19.63 7.23
CA GLY A 150 -15.75 -19.78 5.78
C GLY A 150 -15.79 -18.43 5.05
N THR A 151 -15.45 -17.33 5.72
CA THR A 151 -15.31 -15.98 5.12
C THR A 151 -13.88 -15.45 5.22
N PRO A 152 -13.48 -14.50 4.35
CA PRO A 152 -12.27 -13.70 4.54
C PRO A 152 -12.27 -12.97 5.89
N LEU A 153 -11.09 -12.54 6.33
CA LEU A 153 -10.90 -11.82 7.60
C LEU A 153 -11.29 -10.34 7.53
N SER A 154 -11.29 -9.78 6.31
CA SER A 154 -11.55 -8.38 6.01
C SER A 154 -12.12 -8.29 4.59
N ASP A 155 -12.86 -7.22 4.31
CA ASP A 155 -13.28 -6.82 2.96
C ASP A 155 -12.09 -6.35 2.10
N HIS A 156 -10.96 -6.05 2.75
CA HIS A 156 -9.67 -5.81 2.11
C HIS A 156 -8.73 -7.02 2.27
N TYR A 157 -7.97 -7.32 1.22
CA TYR A 157 -6.82 -8.20 1.28
C TYR A 157 -5.55 -7.39 1.58
N GLY A 158 -4.73 -7.93 2.48
CA GLY A 158 -3.52 -7.23 2.90
C GLY A 158 -2.43 -7.19 1.84
N VAL A 159 -1.55 -6.19 1.91
CA VAL A 159 -0.32 -6.07 1.14
C VAL A 159 0.90 -6.29 2.03
N LYS A 160 1.82 -7.13 1.55
CA LYS A 160 3.09 -7.42 2.22
C LYS A 160 4.26 -7.06 1.31
N VAL A 161 5.26 -6.37 1.87
CA VAL A 161 6.54 -6.08 1.21
C VAL A 161 7.67 -6.62 2.06
N ARG A 162 8.59 -7.37 1.44
CA ARG A 162 9.82 -7.84 2.07
C ARG A 162 11.00 -6.99 1.60
N LEU A 163 11.76 -6.49 2.56
CA LEU A 163 12.88 -5.57 2.34
C LEU A 163 14.18 -6.15 2.93
N TYR A 164 15.31 -5.91 2.26
CA TYR A 164 16.64 -6.14 2.85
C TYR A 164 16.88 -5.21 4.04
N ASN A 165 17.42 -5.76 5.13
CA ASN A 165 17.92 -4.99 6.26
C ASN A 165 19.35 -4.53 5.97
N ILE A 166 19.53 -3.25 5.65
CA ILE A 166 20.89 -2.70 5.49
C ILE A 166 21.37 -2.24 6.85
N ARG A 167 21.91 -3.18 7.64
CA ARG A 167 22.73 -2.83 8.79
C ARG A 167 24.21 -2.70 8.45
N ASN A 168 24.67 -3.18 7.28
CA ASN A 168 26.05 -3.07 6.80
C ASN A 168 26.09 -2.89 5.27
N GLU A 169 27.12 -2.21 4.78
CA GLU A 169 27.32 -1.63 3.44
C GLU A 169 27.45 -2.61 2.25
N GLU A 170 26.78 -3.76 2.24
CA GLU A 170 27.05 -4.83 1.26
C GLU A 170 26.03 -4.96 0.10
N CYS A 171 25.15 -3.98 -0.10
CA CYS A 171 24.19 -4.06 -1.21
C CYS A 171 24.76 -3.59 -2.57
N SER A 172 26.05 -3.23 -2.64
CA SER A 172 26.73 -2.83 -3.87
C SER A 172 27.15 -4.01 -4.76
N ALA A 173 27.23 -5.23 -4.23
CA ALA A 173 27.67 -6.42 -4.96
C ALA A 173 26.52 -7.24 -5.60
N LEU A 174 25.26 -7.00 -5.21
CA LEU A 174 24.11 -7.80 -5.65
C LEU A 174 23.20 -7.02 -6.61
N GLN A 175 23.71 -6.74 -7.81
CA GLN A 175 23.00 -6.08 -8.92
C GLN A 175 21.87 -6.95 -9.54
N GLN A 176 21.37 -7.98 -8.82
CA GLN A 176 20.52 -9.04 -9.35
C GLN A 176 19.37 -9.50 -8.44
N CYS A 177 18.95 -8.69 -7.47
CA CYS A 177 17.71 -8.99 -6.73
C CYS A 177 16.48 -8.65 -7.59
N ARG A 178 16.13 -9.54 -8.52
CA ARG A 178 14.89 -9.45 -9.30
C ARG A 178 13.73 -10.01 -8.48
N TYR A 179 12.58 -9.34 -8.57
CA TYR A 179 11.30 -9.72 -7.99
C TYR A 179 10.93 -11.17 -8.34
N ASN A 180 11.16 -12.12 -7.44
CA ASN A 180 10.69 -13.48 -7.62
C ASN A 180 10.17 -14.03 -6.28
N CYS A 181 8.86 -13.89 -6.06
CA CYS A 181 8.18 -14.30 -4.83
C CYS A 181 8.23 -15.82 -4.56
N ALA A 182 8.52 -16.63 -5.59
CA ALA A 182 8.26 -18.08 -5.55
C ALA A 182 9.50 -19.00 -5.58
N SER A 183 10.72 -18.54 -5.94
CA SER A 183 11.80 -19.48 -6.32
C SER A 183 13.20 -19.27 -5.72
N GLN A 184 13.50 -18.16 -5.03
CA GLN A 184 14.90 -17.87 -4.63
C GLN A 184 15.31 -18.30 -3.21
N ILE A 185 14.49 -19.05 -2.48
CA ILE A 185 14.82 -19.45 -1.09
C ILE A 185 15.70 -20.73 -1.04
N LYS A 186 15.82 -21.49 -2.13
CA LYS A 186 16.55 -22.78 -2.09
C LYS A 186 18.05 -22.71 -2.36
N ASP A 187 18.58 -21.60 -2.88
CA ASP A 187 19.99 -21.50 -3.34
C ASP A 187 20.87 -20.50 -2.58
N LEU A 188 20.41 -19.93 -1.46
CA LEU A 188 21.28 -19.11 -0.59
C LEU A 188 21.82 -19.98 0.57
N SER A 189 23.05 -20.44 0.40
CA SER A 189 23.89 -21.09 1.44
C SER A 189 24.14 -20.16 2.66
N PRO A 190 24.76 -20.63 3.76
CA PRO A 190 24.26 -20.58 5.14
C PRO A 190 24.19 -19.20 5.84
N PHE A 191 24.31 -18.10 5.11
CA PHE A 191 23.98 -16.77 5.64
C PHE A 191 22.47 -16.61 5.62
N GLU A 192 21.80 -16.79 6.77
CA GLU A 192 20.43 -16.31 6.92
C GLU A 192 20.43 -14.79 6.67
N PRO A 193 19.87 -14.29 5.56
CA PRO A 193 19.93 -12.87 5.30
C PRO A 193 18.95 -12.20 6.26
N ASN A 194 19.40 -11.13 6.92
CA ASN A 194 18.54 -10.33 7.77
C ASN A 194 17.50 -9.62 6.90
N PHE A 195 16.27 -10.11 6.90
CA PHE A 195 15.14 -9.50 6.21
C PHE A 195 14.15 -8.90 7.19
N ASN A 196 13.42 -7.89 6.74
CA ASN A 196 12.23 -7.42 7.45
C ASN A 196 11.01 -7.53 6.53
N GLU A 197 9.86 -7.83 7.13
CA GLU A 197 8.56 -7.81 6.46
C GLU A 197 7.74 -6.63 6.98
N VAL A 198 7.18 -5.85 6.06
CA VAL A 198 6.19 -4.82 6.36
C VAL A 198 4.86 -5.32 5.81
N CYS A 199 3.83 -5.33 6.64
CA CYS A 199 2.51 -5.86 6.33
C CYS A 199 1.45 -4.80 6.65
N PHE A 200 0.43 -4.71 5.80
CA PHE A 200 -0.76 -3.90 6.01
C PHE A 200 -2.00 -4.69 5.59
N SER A 201 -3.05 -4.67 6.39
CA SER A 201 -4.34 -5.32 6.13
C SER A 201 -5.45 -4.56 6.83
#